data_AF-A0A8X6FLY8-F1
#
_entry.id   AF-A0A8X6FLY8-F1
#
_cell.length_a   1.000
_cell.length_b   1.000
_cell.length_c   1.000
_cell.angle_alpha   90.00
_cell.angle_beta   90.00
_cell.angle_gamma   90.00
#
_symmetry.space_group_name_H-M   'P 1'
#
loop_
_entity.id
_entity.type
_entity.pdbx_description
1 polymer ?
#
loop_
_entity_poly.entity_id
_entity_poly.type
_entity_poly.pdbx_seq_one_letter_code
_entity_poly.pdbx_strand_id
1 'polypeptide(L)'
;MEIEAHDEPRFEDNYYGDSQRISPTLNGDTIPNNFLSNFIEKSSVYAVSRAGQAKTKPRRVFWLMVLLTCLCGCIYEANSFLTVFFEYPVLTDLEVKNEGNLEFPAITVCNLNRIKQENENCVYEDKHWFDCFYPSIVFTPNFETFIFSERKTYTSISNETTKRDRKYKLQSQEFLNHYTSLDTDSQYCYGYQLNELVKQCSFNSYPCYASNFSSFKSIQYGNCFTINRKTLERKITFKVKKVGPDTGLELVLNVMLNSYLNITPSAGVRVVIHSPNENPDPIEEGINISPGYKTHVSLTKTSVKRLPAPYRDRCVEYKVTDNDDSTTGSQYSCVQECMQQTSQELCGCVDPFLVASRNMTLCNLKNKTEMSCLDEMLDGLSKGGLPCECPLSLSEYHV
;
A
#
# COMPACT_ATOMS: atom_id res chain seq x y z
N MET A 1 21.02 17.74 -9.22
CA MET A 1 22.30 18.17 -8.61
C MET A 1 23.09 16.89 -8.46
N GLU A 2 23.86 16.56 -9.50
CA GLU A 2 24.79 15.42 -9.47
C GLU A 2 25.83 15.71 -8.39
N ILE A 3 26.07 14.76 -7.49
CA ILE A 3 27.22 14.80 -6.60
C ILE A 3 28.25 13.85 -7.22
N GLU A 4 29.13 14.44 -8.01
CA GLU A 4 30.40 13.84 -8.42
C GLU A 4 31.26 13.60 -7.18
N ALA A 5 31.81 12.39 -7.07
CA ALA A 5 32.89 12.09 -6.13
C ALA A 5 34.17 12.74 -6.65
N HIS A 6 34.63 13.78 -5.96
CA HIS A 6 35.96 14.34 -6.20
C HIS A 6 37.00 13.55 -5.41
N ASP A 7 37.93 12.94 -6.15
CA ASP A 7 39.22 12.43 -5.68
C ASP A 7 40.03 13.54 -4.99
N GLU A 8 40.52 13.28 -3.78
CA GLU A 8 41.54 14.10 -3.12
C GLU A 8 42.97 13.64 -3.50
N PRO A 9 43.94 14.57 -3.56
CA PRO A 9 45.24 14.32 -4.15
C PRO A 9 46.20 13.59 -3.22
N ARG A 10 46.99 12.71 -3.83
CA ARG A 10 48.13 12.01 -3.24
C ARG A 10 49.29 12.98 -3.02
N PHE A 11 49.56 13.34 -1.77
CA PHE A 11 50.79 14.04 -1.37
C PHE A 11 51.83 13.01 -0.93
N GLU A 12 52.97 12.99 -1.63
CA GLU A 12 54.15 12.21 -1.29
C GLU A 12 54.89 12.85 -0.12
N ASP A 13 55.08 12.11 0.97
CA ASP A 13 56.09 12.41 1.99
C ASP A 13 57.21 11.37 1.92
N ASN A 14 58.29 11.74 1.23
CA ASN A 14 59.61 11.19 1.47
C ASN A 14 60.32 12.13 2.45
N TYR A 15 60.63 11.69 3.68
CA TYR A 15 61.98 11.84 4.23
C TYR A 15 62.21 10.97 5.48
N TYR A 16 63.33 10.26 5.39
CA TYR A 16 64.04 9.43 6.36
C TYR A 16 64.03 9.90 7.83
N GLY A 17 63.78 8.95 8.74
CA GLY A 17 63.96 9.09 10.18
C GLY A 17 64.15 7.73 10.85
N ASP A 18 65.40 7.26 10.82
CA ASP A 18 66.03 6.10 11.45
C ASP A 18 65.24 5.36 12.56
N SER A 19 64.92 4.08 12.30
CA SER A 19 64.38 3.13 13.29
C SER A 19 65.53 2.50 14.09
N GLN A 20 65.92 3.11 15.20
CA GLN A 20 66.70 2.39 16.23
C GLN A 20 65.78 1.57 17.12
N ARG A 21 65.76 0.26 16.83
CA ARG A 21 65.12 -0.80 17.60
C ARG A 21 65.95 -1.06 18.86
N ILE A 22 65.52 -0.55 20.02
CA ILE A 22 66.06 -0.96 21.31
C ILE A 22 65.08 -1.95 21.94
N SER A 23 65.40 -3.24 21.83
CA SER A 23 64.77 -4.30 22.62
C SER A 23 65.36 -4.26 24.03
N PRO A 24 64.57 -4.15 25.12
CA PRO A 24 65.04 -4.55 26.44
C PRO A 24 64.65 -6.00 26.67
N THR A 25 65.66 -6.84 26.85
CA THR A 25 65.53 -8.18 27.42
C THR A 25 64.81 -8.09 28.77
N LEU A 26 63.75 -8.88 28.92
CA LEU A 26 63.08 -9.16 30.18
C LEU A 26 64.08 -9.77 31.17
N ASN A 27 64.50 -8.98 32.16
CA ASN A 27 64.93 -9.47 33.46
C ASN A 27 64.13 -8.71 34.51
N GLY A 28 63.54 -9.45 35.44
CA GLY A 28 62.76 -8.89 36.53
C GLY A 28 63.64 -7.97 37.38
N ASP A 29 63.18 -6.73 37.53
CA ASP A 29 63.21 -5.91 38.75
C ASP A 29 62.80 -4.48 38.37
N THR A 30 61.70 -4.02 38.97
CA THR A 30 61.23 -2.62 39.06
C THR A 30 61.45 -1.71 37.84
N ILE A 31 60.37 -1.37 37.13
CA ILE A 31 60.34 -0.25 36.18
C ILE A 31 60.96 0.99 36.85
N PRO A 32 62.09 1.53 36.36
CA PRO A 32 62.68 2.71 36.97
C PRO A 32 61.69 3.87 36.85
N ASN A 33 61.36 4.50 37.99
CA ASN A 33 60.42 5.63 38.07
C ASN A 33 60.70 6.74 37.02
N ASN A 34 61.95 6.83 36.55
CA ASN A 34 62.42 7.78 35.54
C ASN A 34 61.84 7.54 34.13
N PHE A 35 61.48 6.31 33.77
CA PHE A 35 60.90 6.02 32.46
C PHE A 35 59.44 6.48 32.38
N LEU A 36 58.65 6.14 33.42
CA LEU A 36 57.25 6.54 33.52
C LEU A 36 57.12 8.07 33.63
N SER A 37 58.00 8.74 34.38
CA SER A 37 57.99 10.20 34.50
C SER A 37 58.29 10.89 33.17
N ASN A 38 59.29 10.41 32.42
CA ASN A 38 59.66 10.97 31.13
C ASN A 38 58.56 10.76 30.07
N PHE A 39 57.83 9.64 30.16
CA PHE A 39 56.70 9.35 29.27
C PHE A 39 55.49 10.24 29.57
N ILE A 40 55.16 10.44 30.86
CA ILE A 40 54.08 11.34 31.29
C ILE A 40 54.39 12.79 30.89
N GLU A 41 55.64 13.22 31.01
CA GLU A 41 56.08 14.58 30.67
C GLU A 41 55.92 14.88 29.17
N LYS A 42 56.11 13.87 28.32
CA LYS A 42 55.98 13.95 26.85
C LYS A 42 54.62 13.48 26.31
N SER A 43 53.63 13.26 27.17
CA SER A 43 52.29 12.83 26.74
C SER A 43 51.62 13.89 25.86
N SER A 44 50.88 13.43 24.84
CA SER A 44 50.05 14.29 23.98
C SER A 44 48.82 14.86 24.72
N VAL A 45 48.45 14.27 25.87
CA VAL A 45 47.35 14.76 26.70
C VAL A 45 47.85 15.94 27.54
N TYR A 46 47.37 17.14 27.23
CA TYR A 46 47.86 18.40 27.81
C TYR A 46 47.90 18.41 29.34
N ALA A 47 46.82 17.96 29.99
CA ALA A 47 46.74 17.93 31.45
C ALA A 47 47.69 16.88 32.08
N VAL A 48 47.99 15.78 31.37
CA VAL A 48 48.95 14.74 31.80
C VAL A 48 50.39 15.26 31.70
N SER A 49 50.74 15.90 30.59
CA SER A 49 52.06 16.53 30.42
C SER A 49 52.32 17.62 31.48
N ARG A 50 51.33 18.48 31.74
CA ARG A 50 51.42 19.53 32.77
C ARG A 50 51.47 18.99 34.21
N ALA A 51 50.80 17.87 34.49
CA ALA A 51 50.91 17.17 35.77
C ALA A 51 52.30 16.51 35.95
N GLY A 52 52.89 16.02 34.85
CA GLY A 52 54.27 15.51 34.80
C GLY A 52 55.32 16.59 35.10
N GLN A 53 55.22 17.75 34.43
CA GLN A 53 56.13 18.91 34.56
C GLN A 53 55.99 19.69 35.89
N ALA A 54 54.97 19.40 36.70
CA ALA A 54 54.69 20.15 37.93
C ALA A 54 55.67 19.80 39.06
N LYS A 55 56.44 20.80 39.53
CA LYS A 55 57.42 20.66 40.63
C LYS A 55 56.79 20.60 42.04
N THR A 56 55.57 21.12 42.21
CA THR A 56 54.89 21.23 43.52
C THR A 56 53.63 20.35 43.56
N LYS A 57 53.42 19.62 44.67
CA LYS A 57 52.23 18.77 44.90
C LYS A 57 50.88 19.46 44.60
N PRO A 58 50.57 20.69 45.07
CA PRO A 58 49.28 21.33 44.78
C PRO A 58 49.04 21.59 43.28
N ARG A 59 50.09 21.99 42.54
CA ARG A 59 50.00 22.21 41.09
C ARG A 59 49.77 20.91 40.31
N ARG A 60 50.35 19.79 40.77
CA ARG A 60 50.09 18.47 40.19
C ARG A 60 48.64 18.02 40.43
N VAL A 61 48.11 18.23 41.65
CA VAL A 61 46.71 17.93 41.98
C VAL A 61 45.74 18.77 41.14
N PHE A 62 46.02 20.06 40.94
CA PHE A 62 45.20 20.92 40.09
C PHE A 62 45.05 20.38 38.66
N TRP A 63 46.15 20.01 37.99
CA TRP A 63 46.09 19.49 36.62
C TRP A 63 45.41 18.11 36.53
N LEU A 64 45.54 17.27 37.56
CA LEU A 64 44.80 16.02 37.64
C LEU A 64 43.29 16.24 37.82
N MET A 65 42.88 17.25 38.60
CA MET A 65 41.47 17.63 38.72
C MET A 65 40.92 18.14 37.39
N VAL A 66 41.67 18.99 36.68
CA VAL A 66 41.29 19.46 35.33
C VAL A 66 41.15 18.28 34.37
N LEU A 67 42.08 17.32 34.37
CA LEU A 67 41.99 16.10 33.57
C LEU A 67 40.73 15.30 33.90
N LEU A 68 40.43 15.12 35.20
CA LEU A 68 39.27 14.37 35.65
C LEU A 68 37.96 15.05 35.23
N THR A 69 37.82 16.37 35.40
CA THR A 69 36.64 17.12 34.99
C THR A 69 36.43 17.04 33.47
N CYS A 70 37.49 17.21 32.67
CA CYS A 70 37.40 17.05 31.22
C CYS A 70 37.03 15.61 30.82
N LEU A 71 37.60 14.60 31.49
CA LEU A 71 37.31 13.19 31.20
C LEU A 71 35.85 12.85 31.53
N CYS A 72 35.32 13.32 32.67
CA CYS A 72 33.90 13.19 33.01
C CYS A 72 33.00 13.89 31.98
N GLY A 73 33.35 15.10 31.56
CA GLY A 73 32.61 15.83 30.50
C GLY A 73 32.61 15.08 29.17
N CYS A 74 33.78 14.60 28.72
CA CYS A 74 33.88 13.81 27.49
C CYS A 74 33.08 12.51 27.56
N ILE A 75 33.10 11.80 28.69
CA ILE A 75 32.29 10.58 28.86
C ILE A 75 30.81 10.91 28.83
N TYR A 76 30.39 12.03 29.45
CA TYR A 76 29.00 12.47 29.42
C TYR A 76 28.54 12.80 27.99
N GLU A 77 29.31 13.61 27.25
CA GLU A 77 29.00 13.97 25.86
C GLU A 77 29.03 12.75 24.93
N ALA A 78 30.02 11.87 25.10
CA ALA A 78 30.09 10.63 24.32
C ALA A 78 28.88 9.72 24.59
N ASN A 79 28.48 9.55 25.86
CA ASN A 79 27.29 8.78 26.19
C ASN A 79 26.02 9.43 25.63
N SER A 80 25.88 10.75 25.74
CA SER A 80 24.76 11.51 25.16
C SER A 80 24.66 11.29 23.64
N PHE A 81 25.78 11.43 22.92
CA PHE A 81 25.86 11.18 21.49
C PHE A 81 25.55 9.72 21.15
N LEU A 82 26.09 8.75 21.90
CA LEU A 82 25.81 7.33 21.68
C LEU A 82 24.35 6.99 21.91
N THR A 83 23.68 7.59 22.90
CA THR A 83 22.23 7.42 23.12
C THR A 83 21.46 7.87 21.88
N VAL A 84 21.73 9.07 21.37
CA VAL A 84 21.06 9.59 20.16
C VAL A 84 21.42 8.77 18.91
N PHE A 85 22.67 8.32 18.79
CA PHE A 85 23.11 7.50 17.66
C PHE A 85 22.37 6.15 17.61
N PHE A 86 22.21 5.48 18.76
CA PHE A 86 21.50 4.20 18.86
C PHE A 86 19.97 4.33 18.93
N GLU A 87 19.41 5.54 18.97
CA GLU A 87 17.98 5.79 18.77
C GLU A 87 17.57 5.69 17.28
N TYR A 88 18.52 5.69 16.35
CA TYR A 88 18.29 5.66 14.89
C TYR A 88 17.28 6.73 14.42
N PRO A 89 17.53 8.03 14.68
CA PRO A 89 16.65 9.10 14.21
C PRO A 89 16.61 9.14 12.68
N VAL A 90 15.42 9.45 12.13
CA VAL A 90 15.19 9.51 10.68
C VAL A 90 14.89 10.95 10.28
N LEU A 91 15.50 11.41 9.18
CA LEU A 91 15.19 12.67 8.52
C LEU A 91 14.46 12.38 7.20
N THR A 92 13.43 13.17 6.91
CA THR A 92 12.69 13.06 5.64
C THR A 92 13.26 14.06 4.63
N ASP A 93 13.52 13.58 3.42
CA ASP A 93 13.96 14.41 2.30
C ASP A 93 12.87 14.42 1.23
N LEU A 94 12.52 15.61 0.74
CA LEU A 94 11.45 15.83 -0.23
C LEU A 94 12.07 16.32 -1.54
N GLU A 95 12.12 15.43 -2.53
CA GLU A 95 12.65 15.74 -3.85
C GLU A 95 11.54 15.76 -4.90
N VAL A 96 11.43 16.86 -5.65
CA VAL A 96 10.54 16.93 -6.82
C VAL A 96 11.33 16.54 -8.06
N LYS A 97 11.14 15.30 -8.52
CA LYS A 97 11.76 14.80 -9.76
C LYS A 97 10.86 15.10 -10.95
N ASN A 98 11.38 15.87 -11.91
CA ASN A 98 10.71 16.06 -13.19
C ASN A 98 11.23 15.02 -14.18
N GLU A 99 10.63 13.83 -14.15
CA GLU A 99 10.94 12.77 -15.10
C GLU A 99 10.19 13.01 -16.41
N GLY A 100 10.91 13.13 -17.53
CA GLY A 100 10.31 13.32 -18.85
C GLY A 100 9.49 12.14 -19.37
N ASN A 101 9.51 10.99 -18.68
CA ASN A 101 8.83 9.75 -19.06
C ASN A 101 8.14 9.10 -17.84
N LEU A 102 7.02 9.67 -17.40
CA LEU A 102 6.23 9.11 -16.31
C LEU A 102 5.36 7.93 -16.79
N GLU A 103 5.44 6.81 -16.08
CA GLU A 103 4.51 5.69 -16.23
C GLU A 103 3.10 6.12 -15.81
N PHE A 104 2.13 5.96 -16.71
CA PHE A 104 0.73 6.25 -16.44
C PHE A 104 0.16 5.16 -15.52
N PRO A 105 -0.71 5.49 -14.55
CA PRO A 105 -1.33 4.50 -13.68
C PRO A 105 -2.28 3.58 -14.44
N ALA A 106 -2.71 2.50 -13.79
CA ALA A 106 -3.87 1.75 -14.23
C ALA A 106 -5.15 2.46 -13.77
N ILE A 107 -6.17 2.42 -14.61
CA ILE A 107 -7.47 3.02 -14.31
C ILE A 107 -8.54 1.96 -14.48
N THR A 108 -9.27 1.69 -13.39
CA THR A 108 -10.42 0.79 -13.39
C THR A 108 -11.70 1.59 -13.44
N VAL A 109 -12.63 1.14 -14.28
CA VAL A 109 -13.98 1.69 -14.38
C VAL A 109 -14.98 0.57 -14.17
N CYS A 110 -15.90 0.77 -13.24
CA CYS A 110 -17.06 -0.08 -13.01
C CYS A 110 -18.35 0.73 -13.16
N ASN A 111 -19.42 0.11 -13.65
CA ASN A 111 -20.75 0.72 -13.56
C ASN A 111 -21.24 0.62 -12.11
N LEU A 112 -21.90 1.67 -11.59
CA LEU A 112 -22.53 1.58 -10.27
C LEU A 112 -23.73 0.63 -10.27
N ASN A 113 -24.31 0.36 -11.43
CA ASN A 113 -25.25 -0.73 -11.61
C ASN A 113 -24.53 -2.03 -11.99
N ARG A 114 -24.77 -3.08 -11.20
CA ARG A 114 -24.08 -4.37 -11.31
C ARG A 114 -24.48 -5.16 -12.55
N ILE A 115 -25.78 -5.23 -12.83
CA ILE A 115 -26.34 -5.94 -13.99
C ILE A 115 -27.44 -5.11 -14.64
N LYS A 116 -27.73 -5.36 -15.90
CA LYS A 116 -28.83 -4.69 -16.59
C LYS A 116 -30.17 -5.17 -16.04
N GLN A 117 -31.12 -4.25 -15.85
CA GLN A 117 -32.47 -4.52 -15.32
C GLN A 117 -33.24 -5.56 -16.14
N GLU A 118 -33.01 -5.64 -17.45
CA GLU A 118 -33.59 -6.67 -18.32
C GLU A 118 -33.27 -8.11 -17.85
N ASN A 119 -32.14 -8.30 -17.15
CA ASN A 119 -31.70 -9.60 -16.65
C ASN A 119 -32.11 -9.84 -15.18
N GLU A 120 -32.82 -8.91 -14.54
CA GLU A 120 -33.19 -8.98 -13.11
C GLU A 120 -34.01 -10.25 -12.80
N ASN A 121 -35.04 -10.54 -13.59
CA ASN A 121 -35.86 -11.74 -13.39
C ASN A 121 -35.06 -13.03 -13.56
N CYS A 122 -34.09 -13.05 -14.47
CA CYS A 122 -33.26 -14.24 -14.68
C CYS A 122 -32.38 -14.55 -13.46
N VAL A 123 -31.95 -13.52 -12.72
CA VAL A 123 -31.26 -13.71 -11.44
C VAL A 123 -32.21 -14.31 -10.40
N TYR A 124 -33.41 -13.76 -10.24
CA TYR A 124 -34.39 -14.29 -9.27
C TYR A 124 -34.87 -15.71 -9.59
N GLU A 125 -34.87 -16.09 -10.87
CA GLU A 125 -35.25 -17.43 -11.33
C GLU A 125 -34.06 -18.42 -11.36
N ASP A 126 -32.87 -18.00 -10.90
CA ASP A 126 -31.63 -18.80 -10.95
C ASP A 126 -31.32 -19.39 -12.34
N LYS A 127 -31.69 -18.66 -13.41
CA LYS A 127 -31.50 -19.12 -14.79
C LYS A 127 -30.05 -18.95 -15.24
N HIS A 128 -29.56 -19.92 -15.99
CA HIS A 128 -28.29 -19.82 -16.70
C HIS A 128 -28.40 -18.77 -17.82
N TRP A 129 -27.31 -18.04 -18.11
CA TRP A 129 -27.35 -16.93 -19.07
C TRP A 129 -27.91 -17.33 -20.44
N PHE A 130 -27.53 -18.51 -20.94
CA PHE A 130 -27.99 -18.98 -22.23
C PHE A 130 -29.53 -19.03 -22.32
N ASP A 131 -30.21 -19.42 -21.25
CA ASP A 131 -31.67 -19.50 -21.19
C ASP A 131 -32.33 -18.12 -21.06
N CYS A 132 -31.60 -17.15 -20.49
CA CYS A 132 -32.05 -15.78 -20.31
C CYS A 132 -31.85 -14.90 -21.56
N PHE A 133 -30.88 -15.20 -22.42
CA PHE A 133 -30.69 -14.52 -23.71
C PHE A 133 -31.59 -15.10 -24.82
N TYR A 134 -32.34 -16.16 -24.50
CA TYR A 134 -33.33 -16.77 -25.40
C TYR A 134 -34.73 -16.97 -24.78
N PRO A 135 -35.41 -15.95 -24.19
CA PRO A 135 -36.74 -16.16 -23.62
C PRO A 135 -37.85 -15.61 -24.52
N SER A 136 -38.92 -16.39 -24.62
CA SER A 136 -40.25 -15.91 -24.99
C SER A 136 -40.69 -14.80 -24.01
N ILE A 137 -40.78 -13.60 -24.57
CA ILE A 137 -41.33 -12.32 -24.07
C ILE A 137 -42.33 -12.45 -22.92
N VAL A 138 -42.13 -11.73 -21.80
CA VAL A 138 -42.98 -10.62 -21.27
C VAL A 138 -42.20 -9.89 -20.17
N PHE A 139 -42.03 -8.56 -20.28
CA PHE A 139 -41.64 -7.71 -19.14
C PHE A 139 -42.46 -6.42 -19.15
N THR A 140 -42.94 -6.00 -17.98
CA THR A 140 -43.61 -4.71 -17.74
C THR A 140 -42.79 -3.93 -16.70
N PRO A 141 -42.52 -2.62 -16.88
CA PRO A 141 -41.68 -1.88 -15.95
C PRO A 141 -42.52 -1.10 -14.93
N ASN A 142 -42.01 -1.01 -13.69
CA ASN A 142 -42.37 0.04 -12.73
C ASN A 142 -41.08 0.62 -12.13
N PHE A 143 -40.96 1.96 -12.17
CA PHE A 143 -39.88 2.79 -11.63
C PHE A 143 -40.14 3.15 -10.15
N GLU A 144 -39.09 3.27 -9.32
CA GLU A 144 -38.86 4.40 -8.36
C GLU A 144 -37.43 4.41 -7.73
N THR A 145 -36.89 5.64 -7.63
CA THR A 145 -35.74 6.33 -6.98
C THR A 145 -34.62 5.65 -6.13
N PHE A 146 -33.41 6.22 -6.29
CA PHE A 146 -32.05 5.95 -5.74
C PHE A 146 -31.73 6.58 -4.36
N ILE A 147 -30.96 5.93 -3.44
CA ILE A 147 -29.97 6.51 -2.45
C ILE A 147 -29.03 5.43 -1.77
N PHE A 148 -27.72 5.78 -1.60
CA PHE A 148 -26.54 5.34 -0.76
C PHE A 148 -26.10 3.87 -0.45
N SER A 149 -24.75 3.71 -0.56
CA SER A 149 -23.77 2.63 -0.25
C SER A 149 -24.20 1.38 0.57
N GLU A 150 -23.97 0.19 0.01
CA GLU A 150 -24.40 -1.13 0.51
C GLU A 150 -23.49 -1.80 1.57
N ARG A 151 -22.21 -1.40 1.74
CA ARG A 151 -21.24 -2.18 2.54
C ARG A 151 -21.51 -2.15 4.06
N LYS A 152 -21.92 -1.01 4.63
CA LYS A 152 -22.23 -0.87 6.08
C LYS A 152 -23.67 -1.27 6.44
N THR A 153 -24.51 -1.42 5.44
CA THR A 153 -25.96 -1.58 5.58
C THR A 153 -26.39 -3.02 5.51
N TYR A 154 -25.53 -3.95 5.07
CA TYR A 154 -25.83 -5.39 5.06
C TYR A 154 -25.84 -5.98 6.49
N THR A 155 -24.99 -5.45 7.37
CA THR A 155 -24.58 -6.09 8.63
C THR A 155 -25.27 -5.50 9.87
N SER A 156 -25.62 -4.21 9.84
CA SER A 156 -26.34 -3.55 10.93
C SER A 156 -27.85 -3.59 10.70
N ILE A 157 -28.58 -4.51 11.34
CA ILE A 157 -30.00 -4.30 11.64
C ILE A 157 -30.03 -3.60 13.00
N SER A 158 -29.82 -2.29 13.04
CA SER A 158 -30.25 -1.52 14.20
C SER A 158 -31.77 -1.36 14.13
N ASN A 159 -32.43 -1.36 15.27
CA ASN A 159 -33.89 -1.12 15.35
C ASN A 159 -34.30 0.31 14.91
N GLU A 160 -33.34 1.14 14.50
CA GLU A 160 -33.52 2.56 14.13
C GLU A 160 -33.56 2.83 12.62
N THR A 161 -33.60 1.81 11.76
CA THR A 161 -33.77 2.03 10.30
C THR A 161 -35.24 2.30 9.95
N THR A 162 -35.49 3.32 9.10
CA THR A 162 -36.84 3.62 8.59
C THR A 162 -37.44 2.39 7.88
N LYS A 163 -38.77 2.19 7.92
CA LYS A 163 -39.44 1.06 7.24
C LYS A 163 -39.03 0.90 5.76
N ARG A 164 -38.71 2.01 5.08
CA ARG A 164 -38.23 2.06 3.70
C ARG A 164 -36.82 1.44 3.55
N ASP A 165 -35.91 1.82 4.42
CA ASP A 165 -34.53 1.32 4.46
C ASP A 165 -34.50 -0.19 4.75
N ARG A 166 -35.42 -0.66 5.61
CA ARG A 166 -35.59 -2.10 5.89
C ARG A 166 -36.08 -2.89 4.68
N LYS A 167 -37.04 -2.37 3.90
CA LYS A 167 -37.54 -3.03 2.69
C LYS A 167 -36.44 -3.12 1.63
N TYR A 168 -35.71 -2.03 1.40
CA TYR A 168 -34.57 -1.99 0.50
C TYR A 168 -33.51 -3.03 0.89
N LYS A 169 -33.10 -3.02 2.17
CA LYS A 169 -32.09 -3.95 2.69
C LYS A 169 -32.48 -5.41 2.43
N LEU A 170 -33.74 -5.77 2.65
CA LEU A 170 -34.25 -7.11 2.38
C LEU A 170 -34.20 -7.44 0.88
N GLN A 171 -34.61 -6.53 0.00
CA GLN A 171 -34.59 -6.73 -1.45
C GLN A 171 -33.17 -6.86 -2.01
N SER A 172 -32.24 -5.99 -1.58
CA SER A 172 -30.84 -6.07 -1.98
C SER A 172 -30.18 -7.35 -1.47
N GLN A 173 -30.49 -7.79 -0.24
CA GLN A 173 -30.00 -9.05 0.31
C GLN A 173 -30.52 -10.27 -0.47
N GLU A 174 -31.81 -10.28 -0.77
CA GLU A 174 -32.44 -11.35 -1.55
C GLU A 174 -31.84 -11.44 -2.95
N PHE A 175 -31.72 -10.30 -3.64
CA PHE A 175 -31.08 -10.24 -4.95
C PHE A 175 -29.64 -10.78 -4.90
N LEU A 176 -28.86 -10.34 -3.91
CA LEU A 176 -27.46 -10.72 -3.81
C LEU A 176 -27.29 -12.22 -3.58
N ASN A 177 -28.16 -12.82 -2.75
CA ASN A 177 -28.17 -14.26 -2.49
C ASN A 177 -28.36 -15.10 -3.76
N HIS A 178 -29.21 -14.63 -4.70
CA HIS A 178 -29.39 -15.25 -6.00
C HIS A 178 -28.19 -14.98 -6.93
N TYR A 179 -27.75 -13.73 -7.00
CA TYR A 179 -26.63 -13.32 -7.85
C TYR A 179 -25.33 -14.09 -7.55
N THR A 180 -25.02 -14.31 -6.27
CA THR A 180 -23.81 -15.06 -5.88
C THR A 180 -23.93 -16.57 -6.08
N SER A 181 -25.15 -17.13 -6.19
CA SER A 181 -25.32 -18.55 -6.53
C SER A 181 -25.22 -18.85 -8.01
N LEU A 182 -25.24 -17.83 -8.87
CA LEU A 182 -25.03 -17.98 -10.31
C LEU A 182 -23.59 -18.40 -10.64
N ASP A 183 -23.43 -19.12 -11.74
CA ASP A 183 -22.13 -19.45 -12.29
C ASP A 183 -21.38 -18.21 -12.78
N THR A 184 -20.07 -18.36 -12.98
CA THR A 184 -19.19 -17.24 -13.31
C THR A 184 -19.52 -16.57 -14.64
N ASP A 185 -20.01 -17.34 -15.60
CA ASP A 185 -20.30 -16.86 -16.95
C ASP A 185 -21.63 -16.12 -16.94
N SER A 186 -22.62 -16.62 -16.19
CA SER A 186 -23.90 -15.93 -16.01
C SER A 186 -23.76 -14.57 -15.36
N GLN A 187 -22.96 -14.46 -14.30
CA GLN A 187 -22.65 -13.18 -13.68
C GLN A 187 -22.01 -12.20 -14.68
N TYR A 188 -21.10 -12.69 -15.53
CA TYR A 188 -20.43 -11.86 -16.54
C TYR A 188 -21.39 -11.42 -17.66
N CYS A 189 -22.23 -12.34 -18.16
CA CYS A 189 -23.14 -12.07 -19.26
C CYS A 189 -24.30 -11.14 -18.85
N TYR A 190 -24.77 -11.21 -17.61
CA TYR A 190 -25.81 -10.30 -17.11
C TYR A 190 -25.29 -8.88 -16.85
N GLY A 191 -23.98 -8.74 -16.61
CA GLY A 191 -23.29 -7.48 -16.44
C GLY A 191 -23.09 -6.70 -17.74
N TYR A 192 -22.61 -5.46 -17.60
CA TYR A 192 -22.26 -4.58 -18.71
C TYR A 192 -21.01 -5.07 -19.44
N GLN A 193 -21.02 -4.99 -20.77
CA GLN A 193 -19.85 -5.34 -21.59
C GLN A 193 -18.95 -4.12 -21.85
N LEU A 194 -17.69 -4.35 -22.23
CA LEU A 194 -16.71 -3.27 -22.44
C LEU A 194 -17.18 -2.26 -23.49
N ASN A 195 -17.68 -2.75 -24.63
CA ASN A 195 -18.17 -1.93 -25.76
C ASN A 195 -19.53 -1.24 -25.47
N GLU A 196 -20.25 -1.71 -24.46
CA GLU A 196 -21.47 -1.10 -23.96
C GLU A 196 -21.14 0.12 -23.08
N LEU A 197 -20.23 -0.07 -22.12
CA LEU A 197 -19.85 0.93 -21.12
C LEU A 197 -18.85 1.96 -21.64
N VAL A 198 -17.81 1.55 -22.36
CA VAL A 198 -16.78 2.45 -22.92
C VAL A 198 -17.07 2.69 -24.39
N LYS A 199 -17.61 3.88 -24.72
CA LYS A 199 -17.97 4.25 -26.10
C LYS A 199 -16.81 4.82 -26.89
N GLN A 200 -16.01 5.66 -26.25
CA GLN A 200 -14.79 6.21 -26.84
C GLN A 200 -13.68 6.20 -25.80
N CYS A 201 -12.46 5.94 -26.24
CA CYS A 201 -11.26 5.99 -25.42
C CYS A 201 -10.14 6.58 -26.24
N SER A 202 -9.45 7.57 -25.69
CA SER A 202 -8.20 8.06 -26.24
C SER A 202 -7.14 8.20 -25.15
N PHE A 203 -5.89 7.89 -25.48
CA PHE A 203 -4.74 8.10 -24.62
C PHE A 203 -3.61 8.72 -25.44
N ASN A 204 -2.98 9.80 -24.93
CA ASN A 204 -2.03 10.60 -25.70
C ASN A 204 -2.59 11.04 -27.08
N SER A 205 -3.89 11.32 -27.17
CA SER A 205 -4.62 11.62 -28.41
C SER A 205 -4.71 10.48 -29.45
N TYR A 206 -4.35 9.23 -29.10
CA TYR A 206 -4.53 8.06 -29.95
C TYR A 206 -5.70 7.19 -29.45
N PRO A 207 -6.46 6.54 -30.34
CA PRO A 207 -7.55 5.66 -29.93
C PRO A 207 -7.01 4.46 -29.14
N CYS A 208 -7.70 4.09 -28.07
CA CYS A 208 -7.43 2.85 -27.35
C CYS A 208 -8.09 1.66 -28.04
N TYR A 209 -7.57 0.46 -27.80
CA TYR A 209 -8.12 -0.80 -28.30
C TYR A 209 -8.66 -1.65 -27.16
N ALA A 210 -9.62 -2.55 -27.46
CA ALA A 210 -10.16 -3.49 -26.47
C ALA A 210 -9.07 -4.36 -25.82
N SER A 211 -8.00 -4.65 -26.56
CA SER A 211 -6.82 -5.36 -26.05
C SER A 211 -6.04 -4.57 -24.99
N ASN A 212 -6.28 -3.28 -24.79
CA ASN A 212 -5.66 -2.52 -23.71
C ASN A 212 -6.38 -2.65 -22.37
N PHE A 213 -7.55 -3.31 -22.36
CA PHE A 213 -8.37 -3.52 -21.18
C PHE A 213 -8.26 -4.96 -20.69
N SER A 214 -8.27 -5.12 -19.37
CA SER A 214 -8.52 -6.39 -18.68
C SER A 214 -9.81 -6.27 -17.88
N SER A 215 -10.65 -7.28 -17.91
CA SER A 215 -11.88 -7.33 -17.11
C SER A 215 -11.70 -8.16 -15.85
N PHE A 216 -12.40 -7.78 -14.79
CA PHE A 216 -12.62 -8.61 -13.60
C PHE A 216 -14.04 -8.38 -13.08
N LYS A 217 -14.48 -9.26 -12.18
CA LYS A 217 -15.84 -9.20 -11.62
C LYS A 217 -15.79 -8.74 -10.17
N SER A 218 -16.70 -7.85 -9.82
CA SER A 218 -16.96 -7.39 -8.47
C SER A 218 -18.33 -7.87 -8.02
N ILE A 219 -18.41 -8.44 -6.82
CA ILE A 219 -19.69 -8.71 -6.13
C ILE A 219 -20.33 -7.42 -5.61
N GLN A 220 -19.85 -6.23 -5.95
CA GLN A 220 -20.61 -4.99 -5.72
C GLN A 220 -21.02 -4.31 -7.02
N TYR A 221 -20.10 -4.27 -7.98
CA TYR A 221 -20.25 -3.45 -9.19
C TYR A 221 -20.38 -4.26 -10.49
N GLY A 222 -20.41 -5.60 -10.42
CA GLY A 222 -20.51 -6.45 -11.60
C GLY A 222 -19.23 -6.44 -12.41
N ASN A 223 -19.33 -6.29 -13.73
CA ASN A 223 -18.16 -6.25 -14.60
C ASN A 223 -17.42 -4.91 -14.48
N CYS A 224 -16.13 -5.00 -14.19
CA CYS A 224 -15.21 -3.88 -14.13
C CYS A 224 -14.11 -4.03 -15.19
N PHE A 225 -13.66 -2.90 -15.73
CA PHE A 225 -12.65 -2.87 -16.79
C PHE A 225 -11.47 -2.00 -16.37
N THR A 226 -10.27 -2.58 -16.39
CA THR A 226 -9.02 -1.89 -16.08
C THR A 226 -8.22 -1.67 -17.34
N ILE A 227 -7.90 -0.42 -17.64
CA ILE A 227 -6.93 -0.06 -18.69
C ILE A 227 -5.53 0.02 -18.08
N ASN A 228 -4.52 -0.38 -18.86
CA ASN A 228 -3.10 -0.24 -18.49
C ASN A 228 -2.66 -1.06 -17.26
N ARG A 229 -3.27 -2.22 -17.02
CA ARG A 229 -2.80 -3.21 -16.03
C ARG A 229 -1.66 -4.05 -16.59
N LYS A 230 -0.61 -4.30 -15.79
CA LYS A 230 0.46 -5.24 -16.15
C LYS A 230 -0.03 -6.67 -16.00
N THR A 231 0.21 -7.49 -17.02
CA THR A 231 -0.06 -8.94 -16.99
C THR A 231 1.16 -9.70 -17.50
N LEU A 232 1.19 -11.02 -17.33
CA LEU A 232 2.24 -11.88 -17.87
C LEU A 232 2.47 -11.64 -19.38
N GLU A 233 1.39 -11.39 -20.12
CA GLU A 233 1.40 -11.09 -21.55
C GLU A 233 1.68 -9.60 -21.86
N ARG A 234 1.29 -8.68 -20.97
CA ARG A 234 1.47 -7.22 -21.16
C ARG A 234 2.39 -6.64 -20.10
N LYS A 235 3.68 -6.60 -20.42
CA LYS A 235 4.71 -5.98 -19.57
C LYS A 235 4.87 -4.48 -19.82
N ILE A 236 4.49 -3.99 -21.00
CA ILE A 236 4.65 -2.58 -21.39
C ILE A 236 3.40 -1.81 -20.98
N THR A 237 3.61 -0.80 -20.13
CA THR A 237 2.60 0.15 -19.69
C THR A 237 2.65 1.44 -20.48
N PHE A 238 1.54 2.17 -20.42
CA PHE A 238 1.39 3.48 -20.98
C PHE A 238 2.33 4.48 -20.29
N LYS A 239 2.90 5.37 -21.08
CA LYS A 239 3.74 6.47 -20.60
C LYS A 239 3.16 7.78 -21.10
N VAL A 240 3.19 8.79 -20.24
CA VAL A 240 2.71 10.13 -20.57
C VAL A 240 3.77 10.87 -21.37
N LYS A 241 3.40 11.48 -22.51
CA LYS A 241 4.35 12.24 -23.33
C LYS A 241 4.71 13.60 -22.74
N LYS A 242 3.75 14.26 -22.08
CA LYS A 242 3.85 15.59 -21.48
C LYS A 242 2.74 15.73 -20.44
N VAL A 243 2.94 16.56 -19.42
CA VAL A 243 1.86 16.95 -18.49
C VAL A 243 0.84 17.85 -19.21
N GLY A 244 -0.45 17.51 -19.12
CA GLY A 244 -1.55 18.27 -19.69
C GLY A 244 -2.81 17.42 -19.95
N PRO A 245 -3.97 18.03 -20.22
CA PRO A 245 -5.21 17.29 -20.47
C PRO A 245 -5.18 16.53 -21.81
N ASP A 246 -4.51 17.06 -22.84
CA ASP A 246 -4.48 16.48 -24.19
C ASP A 246 -3.66 15.17 -24.28
N THR A 247 -2.80 14.94 -23.29
CA THR A 247 -1.90 13.79 -23.18
C THR A 247 -2.35 12.76 -22.14
N GLY A 248 -3.50 13.01 -21.48
CA GLY A 248 -4.11 12.10 -20.52
C GLY A 248 -4.93 10.97 -21.17
N LEU A 249 -5.67 10.26 -20.32
CA LEU A 249 -6.72 9.33 -20.73
C LEU A 249 -8.05 10.09 -20.80
N GLU A 250 -8.72 10.03 -21.94
CA GLU A 250 -10.07 10.52 -22.12
C GLU A 250 -11.01 9.35 -22.42
N LEU A 251 -12.06 9.21 -21.59
CA LEU A 251 -13.08 8.18 -21.73
C LEU A 251 -14.45 8.83 -21.93
N VAL A 252 -15.19 8.36 -22.92
CA VAL A 252 -16.63 8.64 -23.07
C VAL A 252 -17.39 7.38 -22.65
N LEU A 253 -18.13 7.49 -21.55
CA LEU A 253 -18.78 6.36 -20.90
C LEU A 253 -20.29 6.43 -21.09
N ASN A 254 -20.91 5.27 -21.30
CA ASN A 254 -22.35 5.10 -21.36
C ASN A 254 -22.83 4.23 -20.21
N VAL A 255 -23.36 4.86 -19.16
CA VAL A 255 -23.87 4.17 -17.97
C VAL A 255 -25.16 3.38 -18.21
N MET A 256 -25.93 3.71 -19.26
CA MET A 256 -27.26 3.15 -19.55
C MET A 256 -28.24 3.27 -18.38
N LEU A 257 -28.58 4.51 -18.00
CA LEU A 257 -29.47 4.82 -16.86
C LEU A 257 -30.81 4.08 -16.90
N ASN A 258 -31.36 3.85 -18.09
CA ASN A 258 -32.66 3.16 -18.26
C ASN A 258 -32.61 1.67 -17.90
N SER A 259 -31.42 1.10 -17.71
CA SER A 259 -31.22 -0.32 -17.38
C SER A 259 -30.80 -0.51 -15.92
N TYR A 260 -30.94 0.51 -15.07
CA TYR A 260 -30.60 0.43 -13.65
C TYR A 260 -31.64 -0.35 -12.87
N LEU A 261 -31.16 -1.20 -11.94
CA LEU A 261 -32.05 -1.87 -11.00
C LEU A 261 -32.63 -0.86 -10.01
N ASN A 262 -33.86 -1.10 -9.56
CA ASN A 262 -34.49 -0.30 -8.51
C ASN A 262 -33.73 -0.40 -7.17
N ILE A 263 -32.94 -1.46 -6.97
CA ILE A 263 -32.09 -1.67 -5.78
C ILE A 263 -30.70 -1.00 -5.89
N THR A 264 -30.34 -0.41 -7.03
CA THR A 264 -29.06 0.27 -7.18
C THR A 264 -29.11 1.63 -6.45
N PRO A 265 -28.19 1.94 -5.53
CA PRO A 265 -28.30 3.12 -4.67
C PRO A 265 -27.90 4.43 -5.35
N SER A 266 -27.13 4.40 -6.43
CA SER A 266 -26.63 5.59 -7.10
C SER A 266 -26.33 5.33 -8.56
N ALA A 267 -26.46 6.36 -9.39
CA ALA A 267 -26.22 6.31 -10.82
C ALA A 267 -24.89 6.96 -11.22
N GLY A 268 -24.12 6.30 -12.08
CA GLY A 268 -22.81 6.77 -12.52
C GLY A 268 -21.81 5.64 -12.72
N VAL A 269 -20.53 6.01 -12.73
CA VAL A 269 -19.42 5.07 -12.77
C VAL A 269 -18.56 5.22 -11.54
N ARG A 270 -17.93 4.13 -11.12
CA ARG A 270 -16.92 4.11 -10.07
C ARG A 270 -15.56 3.94 -10.71
N VAL A 271 -14.65 4.87 -10.41
CA VAL A 271 -13.30 4.92 -10.98
C VAL A 271 -12.27 4.70 -9.89
N VAL A 272 -11.33 3.78 -10.14
CA VAL A 272 -10.18 3.51 -9.26
C VAL A 272 -8.92 3.83 -10.03
N ILE A 273 -7.98 4.52 -9.39
CA ILE A 273 -6.69 4.88 -9.96
C ILE A 273 -5.65 4.19 -9.11
N HIS A 274 -4.88 3.28 -9.68
CA HIS A 274 -3.97 2.42 -8.93
C HIS A 274 -2.69 2.12 -9.70
N SER A 275 -1.70 1.53 -9.02
CA SER A 275 -0.46 1.08 -9.66
C SER A 275 -0.74 -0.01 -10.72
N PRO A 276 -0.08 0.00 -11.89
CA PRO A 276 -0.26 -1.05 -12.89
C PRO A 276 0.04 -2.48 -12.43
N ASN A 277 0.82 -2.64 -11.36
CA ASN A 277 1.17 -3.94 -10.78
C ASN A 277 0.17 -4.44 -9.72
N GLU A 278 -0.77 -3.59 -9.30
CA GLU A 278 -1.68 -3.88 -8.20
C GLU A 278 -3.07 -4.23 -8.71
N ASN A 279 -3.82 -4.97 -7.90
CA ASN A 279 -5.23 -5.25 -8.19
C ASN A 279 -6.09 -4.08 -7.70
N PRO A 280 -7.08 -3.63 -8.49
CA PRO A 280 -7.97 -2.56 -8.05
C PRO A 280 -8.91 -3.02 -6.94
N ASP A 281 -9.10 -2.16 -5.93
CA ASP A 281 -10.20 -2.29 -4.97
C ASP A 281 -11.24 -1.19 -5.20
N PRO A 282 -12.27 -1.46 -6.01
CA PRO A 282 -13.32 -0.47 -6.21
C PRO A 282 -14.10 -0.20 -4.94
N ILE A 283 -14.12 -1.06 -3.92
CA ILE A 283 -14.98 -0.83 -2.77
C ILE A 283 -14.38 0.23 -1.85
N GLU A 284 -13.10 0.15 -1.53
CA GLU A 284 -12.42 1.11 -0.64
C GLU A 284 -11.88 2.34 -1.39
N GLU A 285 -11.23 2.16 -2.55
CA GLU A 285 -10.46 3.24 -3.22
C GLU A 285 -11.24 3.98 -4.33
N GLY A 286 -12.46 3.52 -4.63
CA GLY A 286 -13.23 4.04 -5.76
C GLY A 286 -13.83 5.44 -5.55
N ILE A 287 -13.74 6.26 -6.60
CA ILE A 287 -14.38 7.57 -6.70
C ILE A 287 -15.62 7.45 -7.60
N ASN A 288 -16.76 7.96 -7.15
CA ASN A 288 -17.98 7.98 -7.96
C ASN A 288 -17.99 9.21 -8.89
N ILE A 289 -18.21 8.98 -10.18
CA ILE A 289 -18.36 10.02 -11.20
C ILE A 289 -19.79 10.01 -11.72
N SER A 290 -20.47 11.16 -11.58
CA SER A 290 -21.84 11.34 -12.03
C SER A 290 -21.94 11.42 -13.56
N PRO A 291 -23.00 10.87 -14.16
CA PRO A 291 -23.25 11.02 -15.59
C PRO A 291 -23.72 12.45 -15.93
N GLY A 292 -23.61 12.84 -17.20
CA GLY A 292 -24.06 14.14 -17.70
C GLY A 292 -23.05 15.28 -17.61
N TYR A 293 -21.84 15.02 -17.09
CA TYR A 293 -20.76 16.01 -16.97
C TYR A 293 -19.46 15.49 -17.56
N LYS A 294 -18.59 16.41 -18.02
CA LYS A 294 -17.19 16.12 -18.31
C LYS A 294 -16.36 16.39 -17.05
N THR A 295 -15.83 15.33 -16.44
CA THR A 295 -15.04 15.43 -15.20
C THR A 295 -13.56 15.36 -15.50
N HIS A 296 -12.80 16.35 -15.03
CA HIS A 296 -11.34 16.38 -15.13
C HIS A 296 -10.72 15.92 -13.81
N VAL A 297 -9.92 14.85 -13.86
CA VAL A 297 -9.18 14.32 -12.70
C VAL A 297 -7.70 14.58 -12.92
N SER A 298 -7.10 15.42 -12.06
CA SER A 298 -5.66 15.71 -12.08
C SER A 298 -4.93 14.78 -11.12
N LEU A 299 -3.81 14.19 -11.58
CA LEU A 299 -3.06 13.19 -10.82
C LEU A 299 -1.68 13.71 -10.44
N THR A 300 -1.16 13.32 -9.28
CA THR A 300 0.17 13.69 -8.81
C THR A 300 0.85 12.47 -8.19
N LYS A 301 1.77 11.87 -8.94
CA LYS A 301 2.52 10.71 -8.45
C LYS A 301 3.44 11.10 -7.31
N THR A 302 3.25 10.48 -6.15
CA THR A 302 4.11 10.59 -4.98
C THR A 302 4.77 9.24 -4.71
N SER A 303 6.09 9.21 -4.57
CA SER A 303 6.83 7.99 -4.23
C SER A 303 7.43 8.14 -2.84
N VAL A 304 7.14 7.18 -1.97
CA VAL A 304 7.66 7.14 -0.59
C VAL A 304 8.67 6.00 -0.50
N LYS A 305 9.89 6.32 -0.07
CA LYS A 305 10.94 5.35 0.23
C LYS A 305 11.28 5.40 1.70
N ARG A 306 11.19 4.25 2.38
CA ARG A 306 11.44 4.09 3.82
C ARG A 306 12.73 3.30 4.06
N LEU A 307 13.21 3.31 5.30
CA LEU A 307 14.42 2.59 5.70
C LEU A 307 14.04 1.27 6.42
N PRO A 308 14.79 0.17 6.20
CA PRO A 308 14.53 -1.12 6.84
C PRO A 308 14.91 -1.12 8.32
N ALA A 309 14.80 -2.25 9.01
CA ALA A 309 15.46 -2.40 10.33
C ALA A 309 16.95 -2.03 10.23
N PRO A 310 17.55 -1.36 11.23
CA PRO A 310 17.11 -1.21 12.63
C PRO A 310 16.27 0.04 12.94
N TYR A 311 15.84 0.82 11.94
CA TYR A 311 15.04 2.02 12.16
C TYR A 311 13.65 1.67 12.75
N ARG A 312 13.06 2.63 13.49
CA ARG A 312 11.85 2.44 14.33
C ARG A 312 10.71 1.71 13.64
N ASP A 313 10.41 2.04 12.38
CA ASP A 313 9.23 1.55 11.66
C ASP A 313 9.42 0.15 11.07
N ARG A 314 10.63 -0.42 11.11
CA ARG A 314 10.96 -1.80 10.67
C ARG A 314 10.32 -2.17 9.32
N CYS A 315 10.39 -1.26 8.35
CA CYS A 315 9.76 -1.43 7.05
C CYS A 315 10.37 -2.63 6.29
N VAL A 316 9.55 -3.32 5.49
CA VAL A 316 9.95 -4.52 4.74
C VAL A 316 9.76 -4.35 3.25
N GLU A 317 10.51 -5.12 2.46
CA GLU A 317 10.33 -5.20 1.01
C GLU A 317 9.40 -6.38 0.70
N TYR A 318 8.19 -6.09 0.22
CA TYR A 318 7.27 -7.10 -0.28
C TYR A 318 7.76 -7.60 -1.64
N LYS A 319 8.01 -8.92 -1.75
CA LYS A 319 8.47 -9.55 -2.99
C LYS A 319 7.43 -10.54 -3.47
N VAL A 320 7.07 -10.46 -4.75
CA VAL A 320 6.26 -11.48 -5.42
C VAL A 320 7.14 -12.70 -5.66
N THR A 321 6.93 -13.78 -4.92
CA THR A 321 7.57 -15.07 -5.18
C THR A 321 6.74 -15.84 -6.20
N ASP A 322 7.30 -16.10 -7.40
CA ASP A 322 6.64 -16.80 -8.52
C ASP A 322 6.21 -18.26 -8.20
N ASN A 323 6.54 -18.79 -7.02
CA ASN A 323 6.47 -20.22 -6.72
C ASN A 323 5.55 -20.62 -5.56
N ASP A 324 4.84 -19.69 -4.92
CA ASP A 324 3.91 -20.03 -3.83
C ASP A 324 2.58 -19.29 -3.98
N ASP A 325 1.50 -19.99 -3.69
CA ASP A 325 0.09 -19.57 -3.88
C ASP A 325 -0.32 -18.43 -2.91
N SER A 326 0.64 -17.86 -2.18
CA SER A 326 0.53 -16.71 -1.27
C SER A 326 1.18 -15.47 -1.90
N THR A 327 0.40 -14.79 -2.75
CA THR A 327 0.79 -13.53 -3.39
C THR A 327 0.74 -12.36 -2.42
N THR A 328 1.69 -12.25 -1.48
CA THR A 328 1.83 -11.05 -0.64
C THR A 328 2.72 -10.01 -1.36
N GLY A 329 2.20 -9.45 -2.45
CA GLY A 329 2.93 -8.51 -3.33
C GLY A 329 2.96 -7.05 -2.85
N SER A 330 2.15 -6.70 -1.85
CA SER A 330 2.11 -5.37 -1.22
C SER A 330 1.65 -5.46 0.23
N GLN A 331 1.81 -4.37 0.99
CA GLN A 331 1.25 -4.27 2.35
C GLN A 331 -0.27 -4.46 2.34
N TYR A 332 -0.95 -3.94 1.30
CA TYR A 332 -2.38 -4.10 1.13
C TYR A 332 -2.76 -5.59 0.97
N SER A 333 -2.04 -6.34 0.14
CA SER A 333 -2.26 -7.79 0.02
C SER A 333 -2.07 -8.53 1.35
N CYS A 334 -1.10 -8.13 2.17
CA CYS A 334 -0.92 -8.68 3.52
C CYS A 334 -2.14 -8.44 4.41
N VAL A 335 -2.67 -7.20 4.41
CA VAL A 335 -3.85 -6.83 5.21
C VAL A 335 -5.08 -7.63 4.76
N GLN A 336 -5.31 -7.75 3.45
CA GLN A 336 -6.42 -8.55 2.92
C GLN A 336 -6.29 -10.03 3.25
N GLU A 337 -5.11 -10.62 3.01
CA GLU A 337 -4.83 -12.03 3.30
C GLU A 337 -5.04 -12.34 4.78
N CYS A 338 -4.60 -11.43 5.65
CA CYS A 338 -4.81 -11.53 7.09
C CYS A 338 -6.29 -11.47 7.48
N MET A 339 -7.08 -10.56 6.89
CA MET A 339 -8.53 -10.53 7.11
C MET A 339 -9.19 -11.85 6.68
N GLN A 340 -8.80 -12.39 5.53
CA GLN A 340 -9.32 -13.67 5.03
C GLN A 340 -8.91 -14.85 5.92
N GLN A 341 -7.65 -14.91 6.35
CA GLN A 341 -7.18 -15.96 7.24
C GLN A 341 -7.90 -15.90 8.60
N THR A 342 -8.06 -14.70 9.16
CA THR A 342 -8.80 -14.48 10.42
C THR A 342 -10.25 -14.93 10.27
N SER A 343 -10.89 -14.60 9.16
CA SER A 343 -12.24 -15.07 8.82
C SER A 343 -12.30 -16.60 8.74
N GLN A 344 -11.34 -17.24 8.08
CA GLN A 344 -11.27 -18.69 7.95
C GLN A 344 -11.09 -19.38 9.31
N GLU A 345 -10.26 -18.84 10.19
CA GLU A 345 -10.00 -19.39 11.52
C GLU A 345 -11.19 -19.24 12.48
N LEU A 346 -11.86 -18.09 12.47
CA LEU A 346 -12.97 -17.80 13.38
C LEU A 346 -14.32 -18.32 12.86
N CYS A 347 -14.59 -18.18 11.57
CA CYS A 347 -15.89 -18.48 10.96
C CYS A 347 -15.88 -19.74 10.08
N GLY A 348 -14.71 -20.30 9.77
CA GLY A 348 -14.59 -21.49 8.91
C GLY A 348 -14.73 -21.21 7.41
N CYS A 349 -14.87 -19.94 7.02
CA CYS A 349 -15.07 -19.50 5.65
C CYS A 349 -14.45 -18.10 5.44
N VAL A 350 -14.26 -17.68 4.19
CA VAL A 350 -13.66 -16.39 3.81
C VAL A 350 -14.69 -15.40 3.27
N ASP A 351 -14.43 -14.11 3.47
CA ASP A 351 -15.29 -13.01 3.00
C ASP A 351 -15.40 -13.05 1.46
N PRO A 352 -16.62 -13.21 0.89
CA PRO A 352 -16.82 -13.28 -0.55
C PRO A 352 -16.50 -11.98 -1.31
N PHE A 353 -16.52 -10.83 -0.64
CA PHE A 353 -16.29 -9.52 -1.26
C PHE A 353 -14.81 -9.16 -1.38
N LEU A 354 -13.93 -9.93 -0.75
CA LEU A 354 -12.49 -9.78 -0.81
C LEU A 354 -11.88 -10.86 -1.73
N VAL A 355 -10.68 -10.60 -2.26
CA VAL A 355 -9.97 -11.60 -3.06
C VAL A 355 -9.60 -12.78 -2.15
N ALA A 356 -9.90 -14.01 -2.57
CA ALA A 356 -9.59 -15.22 -1.83
C ALA A 356 -8.53 -16.06 -2.55
N SER A 357 -7.62 -16.67 -1.78
CA SER A 357 -6.61 -17.60 -2.29
C SER A 357 -7.27 -18.91 -2.78
N ARG A 358 -6.58 -19.65 -3.64
CA ARG A 358 -7.06 -20.95 -4.11
C ARG A 358 -7.09 -21.92 -2.91
N ASN A 359 -8.15 -22.72 -2.81
CA ASN A 359 -8.46 -23.65 -1.70
C ASN A 359 -9.19 -23.07 -0.47
N MET A 360 -9.64 -21.81 -0.49
CA MET A 360 -10.50 -21.25 0.57
C MET A 360 -11.99 -21.31 0.20
N THR A 361 -12.85 -21.68 1.15
CA THR A 361 -14.29 -21.76 0.96
C THR A 361 -14.96 -20.43 1.29
N LEU A 362 -15.63 -19.83 0.31
CA LEU A 362 -16.36 -18.57 0.49
C LEU A 362 -17.53 -18.75 1.48
N CYS A 363 -17.73 -17.77 2.36
CA CYS A 363 -18.90 -17.76 3.23
C CYS A 363 -20.20 -17.66 2.41
N ASN A 364 -21.19 -18.43 2.83
CA ASN A 364 -22.50 -18.45 2.20
C ASN A 364 -23.33 -17.27 2.69
N LEU A 365 -23.62 -16.33 1.79
CA LEU A 365 -24.46 -15.16 2.08
C LEU A 365 -25.88 -15.52 2.57
N LYS A 366 -26.38 -16.73 2.25
CA LYS A 366 -27.68 -17.23 2.73
C LYS A 366 -27.60 -17.73 4.17
N ASN A 367 -26.42 -18.12 4.66
CA ASN A 367 -26.24 -18.63 6.00
C ASN A 367 -26.07 -17.49 7.01
N LYS A 368 -27.12 -17.27 7.81
CA LYS A 368 -27.14 -16.20 8.83
C LYS A 368 -26.04 -16.36 9.89
N THR A 369 -25.64 -17.58 10.23
CA THR A 369 -24.61 -17.79 11.25
C THR A 369 -23.23 -17.37 10.74
N GLU A 370 -22.92 -17.70 9.47
CA GLU A 370 -21.67 -17.30 8.83
C GLU A 370 -21.59 -15.78 8.66
N MET A 371 -22.67 -15.16 8.16
CA MET A 371 -22.73 -13.70 8.02
C MET A 371 -22.64 -12.98 9.37
N SER A 372 -23.33 -13.47 10.40
CA SER A 372 -23.23 -12.89 11.74
C SER A 372 -21.82 -13.02 12.33
N CYS A 373 -21.11 -14.10 12.02
CA CYS A 373 -19.73 -14.31 12.46
C CYS A 373 -18.77 -13.34 11.75
N LEU A 374 -18.90 -13.19 10.42
CA LEU A 374 -18.13 -12.21 9.65
C LEU A 374 -18.31 -10.79 10.21
N ASP A 375 -19.55 -10.41 10.52
CA ASP A 375 -19.87 -9.08 11.05
C ASP A 375 -19.24 -8.83 12.42
N GLU A 376 -19.34 -9.82 13.32
CA GLU A 376 -18.72 -9.75 14.65
C GLU A 376 -17.19 -9.72 14.53
N MET A 377 -16.62 -10.49 13.61
CA MET A 377 -15.19 -10.46 13.32
C MET A 377 -14.75 -9.09 12.82
N LEU A 378 -15.48 -8.48 11.87
CA LEU A 378 -15.14 -7.16 11.31
C LEU A 378 -15.26 -6.05 12.37
N ASP A 379 -16.30 -6.10 13.21
CA ASP A 379 -16.44 -5.18 14.35
C ASP A 379 -15.30 -5.38 15.35
N GLY A 380 -14.91 -6.63 15.62
CA GLY A 380 -13.75 -6.99 16.42
C GLY A 380 -12.45 -6.41 15.87
N LEU A 381 -12.18 -6.54 14.57
CA LEU A 381 -11.02 -5.95 13.91
C LEU A 381 -11.03 -4.43 13.98
N SER A 382 -12.20 -3.79 13.86
CA SER A 382 -12.32 -2.34 13.93
C SER A 382 -11.96 -1.77 15.30
N LYS A 383 -12.20 -2.55 16.38
CA LYS A 383 -11.94 -2.15 17.77
C LYS A 383 -10.57 -2.63 18.28
N GLY A 384 -10.16 -3.82 17.89
CA GLY A 384 -8.98 -4.52 18.38
C GLY A 384 -7.76 -4.44 17.47
N GLY A 385 -7.92 -3.95 16.23
CA GLY A 385 -6.87 -3.98 15.21
C GLY A 385 -6.72 -5.35 14.55
N LEU A 386 -5.85 -5.44 13.53
CA LEU A 386 -5.55 -6.71 12.86
C LEU A 386 -4.69 -7.61 13.76
N PRO A 387 -4.94 -8.94 13.80
CA PRO A 387 -4.18 -9.87 14.63
C PRO A 387 -2.79 -10.20 14.06
N CYS A 388 -2.54 -9.87 12.80
CA CYS A 388 -1.27 -10.07 12.10
C CYS A 388 -0.43 -8.79 12.06
N GLU A 389 0.89 -8.96 11.91
CA GLU A 389 1.81 -7.86 11.65
C GLU A 389 1.99 -7.67 10.13
N CYS A 390 1.40 -6.60 9.58
CA CYS A 390 1.65 -6.15 8.20
C CYS A 390 2.48 -4.85 8.20
N PRO A 391 3.82 -4.96 8.35
CA PRO A 391 4.72 -3.80 8.40
C PRO A 391 4.64 -2.95 7.13
N LEU A 392 5.01 -1.67 7.25
CA LEU A 392 5.00 -0.75 6.12
C LEU A 392 5.98 -1.21 5.02
N SER A 393 5.58 -0.98 3.76
CA SER A 393 6.47 -1.23 2.62
C SER A 393 7.64 -0.24 2.59
N LEU A 394 8.81 -0.74 2.23
CA LEU A 394 10.00 0.06 1.95
C LEU A 394 9.82 1.03 0.78
N SER A 395 9.00 0.67 -0.20
CA SER A 395 8.69 1.52 -1.35
C SER A 395 7.20 1.50 -1.63
N GLU A 396 6.62 2.68 -1.75
CA GLU A 396 5.19 2.85 -1.95
C GLU A 396 4.96 3.95 -3.00
N TYR A 397 3.93 3.76 -3.84
CA TYR A 397 3.58 4.68 -4.90
C TYR A 397 2.13 5.11 -4.72
N HIS A 398 1.92 6.41 -4.52
CA HIS A 398 0.62 7.06 -4.46
C HIS A 398 0.42 7.86 -5.75
N VAL A 399 -0.81 7.95 -6.25
CA VAL A 399 -1.15 8.60 -7.53
C VAL A 399 -2.17 9.72 -7.34
#